data_AF-A0A956ZBJ8-F1
#
_entry.id   AF-A0A956ZBJ8-F1
#
_cell.length_a   1.000
_cell.length_b   1.000
_cell.length_c   1.000
_cell.angle_alpha   90.00
_cell.angle_beta   90.00
_cell.angle_gamma   90.00
#
_symmetry.space_group_name_H-M   'P 1'
#
loop_
_entity.id
_entity.type
_entity.pdbx_description
1 polymer ?
#
loop_
_entity_poly.entity_id
_entity_poly.type
_entity_poly.pdbx_seq_one_letter_code
_entity_poly.pdbx_strand_id
1 'polypeptide(L)'
;INENRATCIFKRPPAANPSQLWASGFYQMRGFIVQVGDEAIGPQVVASVVGDDVHLTARIYNNSFKNFDAGTIIKAQFYRQQWDPVNVAPIGDSILIEELITTPVPAFNSESSIPNWKTISTSFNTVEEGMNGDTWWIFWVVVWPEDSNGSLVSELPGHGFTDSSFNPGDVYKSILDVPLEIVTVVEAGQNVQTSFTNNIGFWKQAFYVAPDTVINEILTTADTGEIVIENLTVEKDNIFVDEEILIEADVWSIGARSEALAVTLDEGHPDDTEQIYDIEIMSHILADGSNKFSVPYQPKRCGERDLYLSAGPEGPSEPTATRASIALNVLCQPGDFNLDGQLIGANGQPVSANGNCSLAAVNTVNGPSAFAALLVYMLIPALIVIRRRFRVR
;
A
#
# COMPACT_ATOMS: atom_id res chain seq x y z
N ILE A 1 -40.16 -1.08 10.32
CA ILE A 1 -39.07 -1.26 9.33
C ILE A 1 -37.80 -1.09 10.14
N ASN A 2 -37.11 -2.19 10.45
CA ASN A 2 -35.94 -2.17 11.33
C ASN A 2 -34.75 -1.60 10.58
N GLU A 3 -34.25 -0.46 11.05
CA GLU A 3 -33.10 0.29 10.55
C GLU A 3 -31.77 -0.34 10.97
N ASN A 4 -31.57 -1.63 10.68
CA ASN A 4 -30.27 -2.28 10.84
C ASN A 4 -29.57 -2.39 9.48
N ARG A 5 -29.47 -1.27 8.75
CA ARG A 5 -28.47 -1.20 7.68
C ARG A 5 -27.14 -1.02 8.38
N ALA A 6 -26.30 -2.05 8.35
CA ALA A 6 -24.92 -1.87 8.72
C ALA A 6 -24.35 -0.73 7.87
N THR A 7 -24.02 0.36 8.53
CA THR A 7 -23.26 1.42 7.90
C THR A 7 -21.86 0.86 7.72
N CYS A 8 -21.48 0.58 6.47
CA CYS A 8 -20.08 0.38 6.08
C CYS A 8 -19.38 1.71 6.37
N ILE A 9 -18.82 1.84 7.57
CA ILE A 9 -17.99 2.98 7.93
C ILE A 9 -16.61 2.65 7.35
N PHE A 10 -16.27 3.24 6.21
CA PHE A 10 -14.89 3.21 5.76
C PHE A 10 -14.09 4.10 6.71
N LYS A 11 -13.43 3.47 7.68
CA LYS A 11 -12.42 4.17 8.47
C LYS A 11 -11.23 4.41 7.56
N ARG A 12 -11.10 5.65 7.05
CA ARG A 12 -9.85 6.17 6.47
C ARG A 12 -9.20 7.18 7.42
N PRO A 13 -8.90 6.87 8.69
CA PRO A 13 -8.12 7.79 9.48
C PRO A 13 -6.69 7.77 8.90
N PRO A 14 -6.14 8.89 8.45
CA PRO A 14 -4.72 8.97 8.13
C PRO A 14 -3.85 8.97 9.41
N ALA A 15 -4.48 9.04 10.59
CA ALA A 15 -3.83 8.97 11.90
C ALA A 15 -3.53 7.52 12.29
N ALA A 16 -2.60 6.89 11.56
CA ALA A 16 -1.88 5.76 12.09
C ALA A 16 -1.03 6.26 13.27
N ASN A 17 -1.11 5.61 14.43
CA ASN A 17 -0.04 5.77 15.42
C ASN A 17 1.25 5.08 14.89
N PRO A 18 2.43 5.29 15.51
CA PRO A 18 3.67 4.67 15.03
C PRO A 18 3.60 3.16 14.81
N SER A 19 2.90 2.43 15.70
CA SER A 19 2.69 0.98 15.57
C SER A 19 1.76 0.58 14.42
N GLN A 20 1.02 1.52 13.83
CA GLN A 20 0.11 1.29 12.70
C GLN A 20 0.70 1.79 11.37
N LEU A 21 1.87 2.43 11.36
CA LEU A 21 2.47 3.00 10.15
C LEU A 21 2.61 1.92 9.07
N TRP A 22 3.13 0.75 9.43
CA TRP A 22 3.36 -0.36 8.49
C TRP A 22 2.06 -0.92 7.90
N ALA A 23 1.02 -0.98 8.72
CA ALA A 23 -0.32 -1.42 8.34
C ALA A 23 -1.08 -0.37 7.52
N SER A 24 -0.63 0.89 7.52
CA SER A 24 -1.38 1.99 6.91
C SER A 24 -1.12 2.07 5.41
N GLY A 25 -2.08 1.59 4.61
CA GLY A 25 -2.04 1.76 3.15
C GLY A 25 -2.01 3.21 2.68
N PHE A 26 -2.39 4.17 3.54
CA PHE A 26 -2.36 5.60 3.24
C PHE A 26 -0.93 6.11 2.96
N TYR A 27 0.04 5.70 3.77
CA TYR A 27 1.42 6.15 3.61
C TYR A 27 2.21 5.30 2.62
N GLN A 28 1.68 4.17 2.13
CA GLN A 28 2.45 3.28 1.26
C GLN A 28 2.57 3.84 -0.17
N MET A 29 3.81 3.99 -0.64
CA MET A 29 4.09 4.52 -1.97
C MET A 29 4.64 3.45 -2.92
N ARG A 30 3.82 3.00 -3.88
CA ARG A 30 4.27 2.08 -4.95
C ARG A 30 5.27 2.70 -5.93
N GLY A 31 5.27 4.03 -6.03
CA GLY A 31 6.16 4.80 -6.91
C GLY A 31 7.53 5.11 -6.32
N PHE A 32 7.89 4.51 -5.18
CA PHE A 32 9.19 4.71 -4.54
C PHE A 32 10.09 3.50 -4.84
N ILE A 33 11.24 3.76 -5.46
CA ILE A 33 12.22 2.80 -5.94
C ILE A 33 13.52 2.99 -5.16
N VAL A 34 14.08 1.90 -4.64
CA VAL A 34 15.36 1.87 -3.91
C VAL A 34 16.31 0.94 -4.65
N GLN A 35 17.50 1.45 -5.01
CA GLN A 35 18.54 0.71 -5.74
C GLN A 35 19.88 0.90 -5.04
N VAL A 36 20.83 -0.01 -5.28
CA VAL A 36 22.17 0.03 -4.69
C VAL A 36 23.23 -0.19 -5.77
N GLY A 37 24.34 0.53 -5.67
CA GLY A 37 25.51 0.41 -6.55
C GLY A 37 25.97 1.78 -7.08
N ASP A 38 27.00 1.77 -7.93
CA ASP A 38 27.59 3.01 -8.45
C ASP A 38 26.62 3.87 -9.29
N GLU A 39 25.59 3.25 -9.87
CA GLU A 39 24.58 3.90 -10.70
C GLU A 39 23.16 3.44 -10.30
N ALA A 40 22.16 4.30 -10.52
CA ALA A 40 20.73 4.00 -10.29
C ALA A 40 20.15 3.07 -11.40
N ILE A 41 20.79 1.92 -11.62
CA ILE A 41 20.44 0.95 -12.65
C ILE A 41 20.21 -0.41 -11.99
N GLY A 42 19.12 -1.08 -12.39
CA GLY A 42 18.84 -2.44 -11.97
C GLY A 42 17.52 -2.59 -11.21
N PRO A 43 17.28 -3.77 -10.63
CA PRO A 43 16.07 -4.05 -9.86
C PRO A 43 16.05 -3.24 -8.56
N GLN A 44 14.88 -3.15 -7.95
CA GLN A 44 14.81 -2.72 -6.56
C GLN A 44 15.49 -3.74 -5.67
N VAL A 45 16.17 -3.28 -4.62
CA VAL A 45 16.85 -4.13 -3.64
C VAL A 45 16.48 -3.72 -2.23
N VAL A 46 16.47 -4.69 -1.33
CA VAL A 46 16.06 -4.54 0.07
C VAL A 46 17.23 -4.57 1.05
N ALA A 47 18.46 -4.63 0.56
CA ALA A 47 19.65 -4.60 1.38
C ALA A 47 20.84 -3.94 0.66
N SER A 48 21.80 -3.46 1.45
CA SER A 48 23.14 -3.04 1.02
C SER A 48 24.19 -3.45 2.04
N VAL A 49 25.44 -3.12 1.75
CA VAL A 49 26.55 -3.18 2.69
C VAL A 49 26.90 -1.75 3.13
N VAL A 50 27.46 -1.60 4.35
CA VAL A 50 28.04 -0.33 4.79
C VAL A 50 29.08 0.14 3.77
N GLY A 51 28.95 1.38 3.32
CA GLY A 51 29.81 1.99 2.31
C GLY A 51 29.25 1.92 0.89
N ASP A 52 28.14 1.22 0.65
CA ASP A 52 27.47 1.26 -0.65
C ASP A 52 26.71 2.58 -0.85
N ASP A 53 26.59 2.97 -2.13
CA ASP A 53 25.72 4.04 -2.58
C ASP A 53 24.28 3.53 -2.78
N VAL A 54 23.33 4.21 -2.14
CA VAL A 54 21.89 3.92 -2.23
C VAL A 54 21.23 5.03 -3.03
N HIS A 55 20.43 4.64 -4.02
CA HIS A 55 19.67 5.54 -4.89
C HIS A 55 18.18 5.46 -4.54
N LEU A 56 17.61 6.61 -4.19
CA LEU A 56 16.20 6.78 -3.87
C LEU A 56 15.52 7.51 -5.03
N THR A 57 14.49 6.90 -5.62
CA THR A 57 13.72 7.52 -6.70
C THR A 57 12.23 7.52 -6.38
N ALA A 58 11.63 8.70 -6.28
CA ALA A 58 10.19 8.88 -6.10
C ALA A 58 9.53 9.29 -7.42
N ARG A 59 8.45 8.60 -7.78
CA ARG A 59 7.57 9.00 -8.89
C ARG A 59 6.49 9.96 -8.38
N ILE A 60 6.58 11.21 -8.81
CA ILE A 60 5.63 12.27 -8.48
C ILE A 60 4.56 12.33 -9.56
N TYR A 61 3.30 12.37 -9.13
CA TYR A 61 2.13 12.48 -10.00
C TYR A 61 1.41 13.80 -9.78
N ASN A 62 0.87 14.37 -10.85
CA ASN A 62 -0.18 15.37 -10.74
C ASN A 62 -1.52 14.69 -11.08
N ASN A 63 -2.26 14.36 -10.03
CA ASN A 63 -3.60 13.77 -10.14
C ASN A 63 -4.71 14.82 -10.21
N SER A 64 -4.36 16.11 -10.18
CA SER A 64 -5.31 17.20 -10.39
C SER A 64 -5.77 17.25 -11.85
N PHE A 65 -6.98 17.76 -12.07
CA PHE A 65 -7.51 18.09 -13.39
C PHE A 65 -7.06 19.49 -13.86
N LYS A 66 -6.27 20.20 -13.05
CA LYS A 66 -5.73 21.52 -13.34
C LYS A 66 -4.21 21.43 -13.50
N ASN A 67 -3.69 22.10 -14.53
CA ASN A 67 -2.25 22.33 -14.62
C ASN A 67 -1.81 23.28 -13.51
N PHE A 68 -0.58 23.10 -13.03
CA PHE A 68 0.05 24.08 -12.15
C PHE A 68 0.16 25.44 -12.85
N ASP A 69 0.00 26.50 -12.06
CA ASP A 69 0.13 27.87 -12.57
C ASP A 69 1.60 28.13 -12.96
N ALA A 70 1.82 29.04 -13.92
CA ALA A 70 3.16 29.33 -14.43
C ALA A 70 4.08 29.83 -13.31
N GLY A 71 5.30 29.30 -13.26
CA GLY A 71 6.29 29.64 -12.22
C GLY A 71 6.22 28.75 -10.97
N THR A 72 5.27 27.82 -10.89
CA THR A 72 5.25 26.79 -9.84
C THR A 72 6.53 25.95 -9.90
N ILE A 73 7.03 25.55 -8.74
CA ILE A 73 8.06 24.51 -8.58
C ILE A 73 7.51 23.39 -7.71
N ILE A 74 8.06 22.19 -7.87
CA ILE A 74 7.76 21.06 -6.98
C ILE A 74 9.01 20.79 -6.15
N LYS A 75 8.85 20.69 -4.84
CA LYS A 75 9.89 20.28 -3.91
C LYS A 75 9.63 18.89 -3.37
N ALA A 76 10.70 18.17 -3.05
CA ALA A 76 10.61 16.90 -2.36
C ALA A 76 11.72 16.81 -1.31
N GLN A 77 11.39 16.29 -0.13
CA GLN A 77 12.36 15.95 0.90
C GLN A 77 12.39 14.43 1.08
N PHE A 78 13.58 13.85 0.98
CA PHE A 78 13.81 12.42 1.19
C PHE A 78 14.35 12.20 2.60
N TYR A 79 13.82 11.19 3.26
CA TYR A 79 14.14 10.85 4.64
C TYR A 79 14.48 9.38 4.77
N ARG A 80 15.26 9.09 5.82
CA ARG A 80 15.44 7.75 6.36
C ARG A 80 15.11 7.74 7.85
N GLN A 81 14.71 6.58 8.35
CA GLN A 81 14.50 6.35 9.78
C GLN A 81 14.89 4.91 10.11
N GLN A 82 15.60 4.72 11.21
CA GLN A 82 15.95 3.36 11.64
C GLN A 82 14.67 2.62 12.01
N TRP A 83 14.65 1.32 11.75
CA TRP A 83 13.47 0.47 11.88
C TRP A 83 13.75 -0.74 12.77
N ASP A 84 12.76 -1.09 13.58
CA ASP A 84 12.72 -2.34 14.33
C ASP A 84 11.82 -3.33 13.59
N PRO A 85 12.39 -4.35 12.91
CA PRO A 85 11.60 -5.32 12.15
C PRO A 85 10.86 -6.32 13.04
N VAL A 86 11.23 -6.45 14.32
CA VAL A 86 10.54 -7.32 15.30
C VAL A 86 9.25 -6.65 15.76
N ASN A 87 9.34 -5.36 16.10
CA ASN A 87 8.20 -4.61 16.63
C ASN A 87 7.42 -3.84 15.56
N VAL A 88 7.91 -3.84 14.32
CA VAL A 88 7.29 -3.13 13.18
C VAL A 88 7.12 -1.64 13.52
N ALA A 89 8.19 -1.03 14.02
CA ALA A 89 8.15 0.32 14.56
C ALA A 89 9.42 1.12 14.23
N PRO A 90 9.31 2.46 14.09
CA PRO A 90 10.48 3.31 13.90
C PRO A 90 11.30 3.41 15.20
N ILE A 91 12.63 3.47 15.04
CA ILE A 91 13.59 3.74 16.10
C ILE A 91 14.09 5.17 15.95
N GLY A 92 13.89 6.00 16.98
CA GLY A 92 14.39 7.37 17.02
C GLY A 92 13.70 8.32 16.03
N ASP A 93 14.33 9.48 15.81
CA ASP A 93 13.86 10.49 14.85
C ASP A 93 14.33 10.15 13.42
N SER A 94 13.53 10.54 12.43
CA SER A 94 13.91 10.55 11.01
C SER A 94 15.03 11.54 10.75
N ILE A 95 15.83 11.25 9.73
CA ILE A 95 16.94 12.08 9.27
C ILE A 95 16.67 12.47 7.82
N LEU A 96 16.72 13.77 7.53
CA LEU A 96 16.64 14.30 6.16
C LEU A 96 17.91 13.91 5.40
N ILE A 97 17.74 13.27 4.25
CA ILE A 97 18.81 12.96 3.31
C ILE A 97 19.05 14.19 2.43
N GLU A 98 18.03 14.64 1.71
CA GLU A 98 18.14 15.75 0.78
C GLU A 98 16.79 16.41 0.50
N GLU A 99 16.79 17.73 0.26
CA GLU A 99 15.68 18.45 -0.38
C GLU A 99 16.01 18.74 -1.84
N LEU A 100 15.11 18.36 -2.73
CA LEU A 100 15.26 18.52 -4.17
C LEU A 100 14.15 19.39 -4.75
N ILE A 101 14.48 20.11 -5.83
CA ILE A 101 13.55 20.96 -6.57
C ILE A 101 13.41 20.43 -7.99
N THR A 102 12.19 20.45 -8.52
CA THR A 102 11.94 20.03 -9.89
C THR A 102 10.80 20.83 -10.54
N THR A 103 10.73 20.76 -11.87
CA THR A 103 9.69 21.44 -12.64
C THR A 103 8.30 20.81 -12.45
N PRO A 104 7.21 21.58 -12.65
CA PRO A 104 5.85 21.08 -12.57
C PRO A 104 5.55 19.92 -13.51
N VAL A 105 4.55 19.13 -13.13
CA VAL A 105 4.04 17.98 -13.88
C VAL A 105 2.68 18.34 -14.50
N PRO A 106 2.40 17.97 -15.77
CA PRO A 106 1.10 18.21 -16.39
C PRO A 106 -0.06 17.56 -15.62
N ALA A 107 -1.26 18.13 -15.71
CA ALA A 107 -2.48 17.58 -15.14
C ALA A 107 -2.83 16.19 -15.70
N PHE A 108 -3.59 15.40 -14.93
CA PHE A 108 -4.01 14.03 -15.29
C PHE A 108 -4.69 13.93 -16.66
N ASN A 109 -5.50 14.94 -17.01
CA ASN A 109 -6.26 15.00 -18.27
C ASN A 109 -5.70 16.03 -19.25
N SER A 110 -4.44 16.46 -19.10
CA SER A 110 -3.86 17.42 -20.02
C SER A 110 -3.76 16.81 -21.43
N GLU A 111 -4.04 17.59 -22.48
CA GLU A 111 -3.80 17.19 -23.88
C GLU A 111 -2.30 17.07 -24.22
N SER A 112 -1.44 17.02 -23.20
CA SER A 112 0.00 16.93 -23.32
C SER A 112 0.42 15.52 -23.72
N SER A 113 1.45 15.41 -24.58
CA SER A 113 2.14 14.14 -24.82
C SER A 113 3.08 13.74 -23.67
N ILE A 114 3.27 14.63 -22.70
CA ILE A 114 4.09 14.40 -21.51
C ILE A 114 3.21 13.72 -20.45
N PRO A 115 3.68 12.62 -19.82
CA PRO A 115 2.93 11.97 -18.76
C PRO A 115 2.63 12.93 -17.60
N ASN A 116 1.52 12.69 -16.91
CA ASN A 116 1.17 13.40 -15.67
C ASN A 116 2.00 12.94 -14.47
N TRP A 117 3.19 12.39 -14.71
CA TRP A 117 4.14 11.98 -13.70
C TRP A 117 5.58 12.23 -14.15
N LYS A 118 6.48 12.34 -13.18
CA LYS A 118 7.94 12.37 -13.39
C LYS A 118 8.65 11.71 -12.21
N THR A 119 9.93 11.42 -12.36
CA THR A 119 10.77 10.98 -11.25
C THR A 119 11.56 12.15 -10.66
N ILE A 120 11.85 12.05 -9.38
CA ILE A 120 12.86 12.83 -8.67
C ILE A 120 13.71 11.86 -7.87
N SER A 121 15.02 12.06 -7.85
CA SER A 121 15.96 11.07 -7.31
C SER A 121 17.10 11.74 -6.54
N THR A 122 17.51 11.11 -5.45
CA THR A 122 18.71 11.42 -4.68
C THR A 122 19.55 10.15 -4.50
N SER A 123 20.81 10.32 -4.14
CA SER A 123 21.75 9.23 -3.84
C SER A 123 22.58 9.62 -2.63
N PHE A 124 22.87 8.65 -1.77
CA PHE A 124 23.72 8.85 -0.61
C PHE A 124 24.57 7.62 -0.33
N ASN A 125 25.67 7.80 0.37
CA ASN A 125 26.50 6.70 0.83
C ASN A 125 26.12 6.28 2.25
N THR A 126 25.90 4.98 2.47
CA THR A 126 25.44 4.47 3.77
C THR A 126 26.39 4.77 4.93
N VAL A 127 27.72 4.77 4.72
CA VAL A 127 28.67 5.08 5.80
C VAL A 127 28.72 6.57 6.11
N GLU A 128 28.60 7.43 5.09
CA GLU A 128 28.57 8.89 5.25
C GLU A 128 27.31 9.34 5.99
N GLU A 129 26.20 8.65 5.74
CA GLU A 129 24.95 8.79 6.48
C GLU A 129 24.98 8.12 7.87
N GLY A 130 26.05 7.47 8.28
CA GLY A 130 26.13 6.81 9.59
C GLY A 130 25.12 5.67 9.76
N MET A 131 24.74 5.01 8.66
CA MET A 131 23.99 3.76 8.69
C MET A 131 24.97 2.64 9.03
N ASN A 132 25.00 2.26 10.31
CA ASN A 132 25.87 1.20 10.80
C ASN A 132 25.45 -0.17 10.26
N GLY A 133 26.36 -1.13 10.24
CA GLY A 133 26.05 -2.51 9.92
C GLY A 133 25.09 -3.14 10.94
N ASP A 134 24.39 -4.19 10.51
CA ASP A 134 23.38 -4.92 11.29
C ASP A 134 22.20 -4.02 11.71
N THR A 135 21.73 -3.15 10.81
CA THR A 135 20.59 -2.25 11.06
C THR A 135 19.57 -2.28 9.93
N TRP A 136 18.32 -1.98 10.27
CA TRP A 136 17.21 -1.85 9.32
C TRP A 136 16.74 -0.40 9.26
N TRP A 137 16.29 0.00 8.08
CA TRP A 137 15.87 1.37 7.81
C TRP A 137 14.61 1.38 6.95
N ILE A 138 13.81 2.43 7.08
CA ILE A 138 12.75 2.77 6.13
C ILE A 138 13.11 4.07 5.43
N PHE A 139 12.65 4.21 4.18
CA PHE A 139 12.77 5.44 3.41
C PHE A 139 11.40 6.03 3.12
N TRP A 140 11.28 7.34 3.28
CA TRP A 140 10.04 8.05 3.03
C TRP A 140 10.29 9.42 2.39
N VAL A 141 9.27 9.97 1.75
CA VAL A 141 9.34 11.21 1.00
C VAL A 141 8.09 12.05 1.26
N VAL A 142 8.28 13.36 1.34
CA VAL A 142 7.20 14.36 1.30
C VAL A 142 7.44 15.31 0.14
N VAL A 143 6.38 15.60 -0.62
CA VAL A 143 6.43 16.33 -1.88
C VAL A 143 5.37 17.42 -1.88
N TRP A 144 5.74 18.67 -2.19
CA TRP A 144 4.77 19.75 -2.26
C TRP A 144 5.09 20.75 -3.38
N PRO A 145 4.07 21.36 -3.98
CA PRO A 145 4.24 22.46 -4.92
C PRO A 145 4.30 23.82 -4.20
N GLU A 146 5.19 24.70 -4.66
CA GLU A 146 5.24 26.12 -4.28
C GLU A 146 5.02 27.00 -5.51
N ASP A 147 4.25 28.07 -5.35
CA ASP A 147 4.06 29.10 -6.37
C ASP A 147 5.31 29.99 -6.53
N SER A 148 5.25 30.96 -7.44
CA SER A 148 6.36 31.88 -7.70
C SER A 148 6.69 32.82 -6.53
N ASN A 149 5.83 32.90 -5.51
CA ASN A 149 6.04 33.67 -4.29
C ASN A 149 6.58 32.80 -3.14
N GLY A 150 6.83 31.50 -3.38
CA GLY A 150 7.22 30.53 -2.34
C GLY A 150 6.07 30.11 -1.42
N SER A 151 4.82 30.38 -1.81
CA SER A 151 3.63 29.94 -1.07
C SER A 151 3.18 28.58 -1.56
N LEU A 152 2.59 27.77 -0.67
CA LEU A 152 2.01 26.49 -1.06
C LEU A 152 0.94 26.68 -2.13
N VAL A 153 0.97 25.84 -3.17
CA VAL A 153 -0.09 25.87 -4.18
C VAL A 153 -1.37 25.30 -3.57
N SER A 154 -2.47 26.05 -3.70
CA SER A 154 -3.78 25.65 -3.22
C SER A 154 -4.34 24.47 -4.01
N GLU A 155 -4.93 23.51 -3.30
CA GLU A 155 -5.62 22.35 -3.86
C GLU A 155 -7.07 22.25 -3.34
N LEU A 156 -7.80 21.23 -3.80
CA LEU A 156 -9.09 20.88 -3.24
C LEU A 156 -8.94 20.54 -1.75
N PRO A 157 -9.95 20.85 -0.90
CA PRO A 157 -9.89 20.54 0.52
C PRO A 157 -9.51 19.09 0.79
N GLY A 158 -8.54 18.90 1.68
CA GLY A 158 -8.01 17.62 2.11
C GLY A 158 -7.01 16.97 1.15
N HIS A 159 -6.71 17.55 -0.03
CA HIS A 159 -5.82 16.94 -1.03
C HIS A 159 -4.40 17.52 -1.04
N GLY A 160 -4.12 18.54 -0.25
CA GLY A 160 -2.80 19.20 -0.22
C GLY A 160 -2.34 19.49 1.20
N PHE A 161 -1.51 20.54 1.30
CA PHE A 161 -0.99 21.07 2.56
C PHE A 161 -1.52 22.48 2.82
N THR A 162 -2.81 22.75 2.56
CA THR A 162 -3.35 24.09 2.80
C THR A 162 -3.62 24.37 4.28
N ASP A 163 -3.43 23.37 5.14
CA ASP A 163 -3.38 23.53 6.59
C ASP A 163 -2.18 24.43 6.96
N SER A 164 -2.43 25.49 7.73
CA SER A 164 -1.38 26.43 8.15
C SER A 164 -0.34 25.83 9.11
N SER A 165 -0.50 24.57 9.50
CA SER A 165 0.49 23.85 10.30
C SER A 165 1.61 23.21 9.47
N PHE A 166 1.42 22.95 8.17
CA PHE A 166 2.52 22.52 7.30
C PHE A 166 3.43 23.70 6.98
N ASN A 167 4.70 23.62 7.33
CA ASN A 167 5.69 24.62 6.96
C ASN A 167 6.71 24.04 5.96
N PRO A 168 6.83 24.64 4.77
CA PRO A 168 7.92 24.32 3.86
C PRO A 168 9.28 24.53 4.54
N GLY A 169 10.15 23.53 4.44
CA GLY A 169 11.50 23.58 5.00
C GLY A 169 11.64 23.06 6.44
N ASP A 170 10.53 22.68 7.10
CA ASP A 170 10.63 21.92 8.34
C ASP A 170 11.30 20.55 8.07
N VAL A 171 12.08 20.09 9.05
CA VAL A 171 12.64 18.74 9.08
C VAL A 171 11.82 17.91 10.05
N TYR A 172 11.09 16.93 9.53
CA TYR A 172 10.18 16.12 10.34
C TYR A 172 10.91 14.94 10.99
N LYS A 173 10.51 14.62 12.22
CA LYS A 173 11.08 13.53 13.01
C LYS A 173 10.38 12.19 12.73
N SER A 174 9.19 12.23 12.18
CA SER A 174 8.47 11.06 11.71
C SER A 174 7.64 11.44 10.50
N ILE A 175 7.40 10.47 9.62
CA ILE A 175 6.39 10.59 8.56
C ILE A 175 5.01 10.96 9.13
N LEU A 176 4.71 10.56 10.37
CA LEU A 176 3.46 10.86 11.07
C LEU A 176 3.39 12.29 11.62
N ASP A 177 4.53 13.00 11.68
CA ASP A 177 4.58 14.40 12.15
C ASP A 177 4.27 15.39 11.03
N VAL A 178 4.23 14.93 9.77
CA VAL A 178 3.87 15.77 8.63
C VAL A 178 2.39 16.15 8.74
N PRO A 179 2.07 17.44 8.86
CA PRO A 179 0.69 17.86 9.04
C PRO A 179 -0.14 17.53 7.79
N LEU A 180 -1.23 16.80 8.01
CA LEU A 180 -2.17 16.44 6.96
C LEU A 180 -3.39 17.35 7.02
N GLU A 181 -3.89 17.77 5.87
CA GLU A 181 -5.14 18.52 5.81
C GLU A 181 -6.32 17.57 6.07
N ILE A 182 -6.92 17.69 7.27
CA ILE A 182 -8.06 16.85 7.69
C ILE A 182 -9.38 17.51 7.30
N VAL A 183 -10.20 16.79 6.54
CA VAL A 183 -11.54 17.20 6.13
C VAL A 183 -12.61 16.27 6.72
N THR A 184 -13.84 16.78 6.84
CA THR A 184 -15.00 15.98 7.22
C THR A 184 -15.80 15.61 5.98
N VAL A 185 -16.00 14.31 5.77
CA VAL A 185 -16.84 13.76 4.70
C VAL A 185 -18.02 13.01 5.29
N VAL A 186 -19.13 12.91 4.54
CA VAL A 186 -20.30 12.11 4.93
C VAL A 186 -20.22 10.76 4.25
N GLU A 187 -19.97 9.71 5.03
CA GLU A 187 -19.93 8.33 4.55
C GLU A 187 -20.99 7.50 5.28
N ALA A 188 -21.84 6.82 4.51
CA ALA A 188 -22.97 6.05 5.04
C ALA A 188 -23.86 6.84 6.03
N GLY A 189 -23.98 8.16 5.84
CA GLY A 189 -24.77 9.03 6.72
C GLY A 189 -24.06 9.46 8.02
N GLN A 190 -22.76 9.14 8.17
CA GLN A 190 -21.94 9.55 9.31
C GLN A 190 -20.84 10.53 8.87
N ASN A 191 -20.52 11.48 9.73
CA ASN A 191 -19.37 12.36 9.53
C ASN A 191 -18.09 11.61 9.88
N VAL A 192 -17.19 11.50 8.91
CA VAL A 192 -15.88 10.86 9.06
C VAL A 192 -14.80 11.91 8.81
N GLN A 193 -13.81 11.97 9.69
CA GLN A 193 -12.61 12.78 9.47
C GLN A 193 -11.58 11.97 8.70
N THR A 194 -11.05 12.55 7.62
CA THR A 194 -10.09 11.89 6.72
C THR A 194 -9.16 12.93 6.11
N SER A 195 -8.04 12.47 5.54
CA SER A 195 -7.28 13.25 4.56
C SER A 195 -7.28 12.52 3.23
N PHE A 196 -7.12 13.28 2.16
CA PHE A 196 -6.90 12.78 0.81
C PHE A 196 -5.54 13.24 0.27
N THR A 197 -4.66 13.79 1.14
CA THR A 197 -3.33 14.20 0.72
C THR A 197 -2.55 12.97 0.27
N ASN A 198 -1.94 13.09 -0.89
CA ASN A 198 -1.08 12.07 -1.49
C ASN A 198 0.35 12.61 -1.63
N ASN A 199 0.68 13.61 -0.81
CA ASN A 199 1.94 14.33 -0.84
C ASN A 199 3.02 13.68 0.05
N ILE A 200 2.72 12.55 0.67
CA ILE A 200 3.63 11.84 1.56
C ILE A 200 3.54 10.34 1.29
N GLY A 201 4.67 9.65 1.38
CA GLY A 201 4.65 8.20 1.42
C GLY A 201 6.01 7.58 1.72
N PHE A 202 5.99 6.32 2.14
CA PHE A 202 7.16 5.50 2.39
C PHE A 202 7.15 4.26 1.51
N TRP A 203 8.35 3.73 1.31
CA TRP A 203 8.53 2.43 0.69
C TRP A 203 8.32 1.36 1.77
N LYS A 204 7.24 0.56 1.64
CA LYS A 204 6.82 -0.46 2.63
C LYS A 204 7.70 -1.70 2.58
N GLN A 205 9.01 -1.53 2.81
CA GLN A 205 10.02 -2.57 2.90
C GLN A 205 11.11 -2.11 3.89
N ALA A 206 11.60 -3.01 4.72
CA ALA A 206 12.68 -2.71 5.65
C ALA A 206 14.00 -2.93 4.92
N PHE A 207 14.81 -1.89 4.81
CA PHE A 207 16.10 -1.91 4.13
C PHE A 207 17.21 -2.32 5.09
N TYR A 208 17.84 -3.45 4.85
CA TYR A 208 18.93 -3.95 5.70
C TYR A 208 20.29 -3.43 5.26
N VAL A 209 21.11 -2.94 6.21
CA VAL A 209 22.51 -2.57 5.96
C VAL A 209 23.42 -3.58 6.66
N ALA A 210 24.07 -4.42 5.87
CA ALA A 210 25.02 -5.41 6.33
C ALA A 210 26.38 -4.78 6.68
N PRO A 211 27.15 -5.33 7.63
CA PRO A 211 28.50 -4.85 7.93
C PRO A 211 29.45 -5.06 6.74
N ASP A 212 30.42 -4.15 6.57
CA ASP A 212 31.47 -4.18 5.52
C ASP A 212 32.25 -5.52 5.48
N THR A 213 32.40 -6.19 6.63
CA THR A 213 33.16 -7.44 6.73
C THR A 213 32.49 -8.68 6.13
N VAL A 214 31.21 -8.62 5.75
CA VAL A 214 30.41 -9.85 5.56
C VAL A 214 30.20 -10.28 4.09
N ILE A 215 30.69 -9.53 3.09
CA ILE A 215 30.48 -9.90 1.66
C ILE A 215 31.05 -11.29 1.32
N ASN A 216 32.20 -11.67 1.91
CA ASN A 216 32.82 -12.96 1.63
C ASN A 216 32.21 -14.14 2.42
N GLU A 217 31.46 -13.89 3.50
CA GLU A 217 30.82 -14.93 4.32
C GLU A 217 29.32 -15.07 4.04
N ILE A 218 28.60 -14.02 3.62
CA ILE A 218 27.17 -14.09 3.21
C ILE A 218 26.98 -14.98 1.98
N LEU A 219 27.94 -15.00 1.06
CA LEU A 219 27.82 -15.73 -0.21
C LEU A 219 28.38 -17.16 -0.18
N THR A 220 28.97 -17.63 0.92
CA THR A 220 29.78 -18.88 0.92
C THR A 220 29.32 -19.98 1.88
N THR A 221 28.44 -19.71 2.84
CA THR A 221 27.77 -20.76 3.64
C THR A 221 26.28 -20.75 3.36
N ALA A 222 25.81 -21.77 2.63
CA ALA A 222 24.41 -22.15 2.66
C ALA A 222 24.13 -22.73 4.06
N ASP A 223 23.94 -21.85 5.03
CA ASP A 223 23.63 -22.28 6.38
C ASP A 223 22.24 -22.93 6.37
N THR A 224 22.17 -24.16 6.84
CA THR A 224 20.97 -25.02 6.79
C THR A 224 19.98 -24.66 7.89
N GLY A 225 19.61 -23.37 8.00
CA GLY A 225 18.61 -22.93 8.95
C GLY A 225 17.20 -23.35 8.55
N GLU A 226 16.30 -23.32 9.52
CA GLU A 226 14.87 -23.55 9.32
C GLU A 226 14.12 -22.23 9.37
N ILE A 227 13.17 -22.03 8.46
CA ILE A 227 12.21 -20.92 8.54
C ILE A 227 10.98 -21.40 9.27
N VAL A 228 10.52 -20.66 10.28
CA VAL A 228 9.33 -21.01 11.06
C VAL A 228 8.37 -19.82 11.07
N ILE A 229 7.08 -20.10 10.89
CA ILE A 229 6.02 -19.10 11.06
C ILE A 229 5.32 -19.39 12.39
N GLU A 230 5.33 -18.43 13.29
CA GLU A 230 4.66 -18.49 14.59
C GLU A 230 3.66 -17.34 14.74
N ASN A 231 2.76 -17.46 15.72
CA ASN A 231 1.83 -16.40 16.12
C ASN A 231 1.03 -15.78 14.96
N LEU A 232 0.67 -16.56 13.94
CA LEU A 232 -0.26 -16.13 12.90
C LEU A 232 -1.62 -15.83 13.54
N THR A 233 -2.00 -14.55 13.52
CA THR A 233 -3.21 -14.05 14.19
C THR A 233 -3.97 -13.08 13.30
N VAL A 234 -5.26 -12.96 13.58
CA VAL A 234 -6.17 -11.96 13.01
C VAL A 234 -6.66 -11.05 14.14
N GLU A 235 -6.82 -9.76 13.87
CA GLU A 235 -7.28 -8.79 14.89
C GLU A 235 -8.65 -9.16 15.49
N LYS A 236 -9.53 -9.79 14.70
CA LYS A 236 -10.87 -10.21 15.12
C LYS A 236 -11.35 -11.43 14.31
N ASP A 237 -12.07 -12.34 14.97
CA ASP A 237 -12.53 -13.61 14.39
C ASP A 237 -13.72 -13.47 13.42
N ASN A 238 -14.51 -12.39 13.57
CA ASN A 238 -15.70 -12.13 12.76
C ASN A 238 -15.63 -10.72 12.20
N ILE A 239 -15.70 -10.60 10.88
CA ILE A 239 -15.55 -9.33 10.17
C ILE A 239 -16.62 -9.18 9.10
N PHE A 240 -16.95 -7.97 8.69
CA PHE A 240 -17.85 -7.73 7.56
C PHE A 240 -17.07 -7.60 6.24
N VAL A 241 -17.79 -7.73 5.12
CA VAL A 241 -17.26 -7.36 3.80
C VAL A 241 -16.83 -5.89 3.81
N ASP A 242 -15.70 -5.60 3.18
CA ASP A 242 -15.04 -4.28 3.16
C ASP A 242 -14.57 -3.75 4.53
N GLU A 243 -14.72 -4.52 5.61
CA GLU A 243 -14.10 -4.19 6.88
C GLU A 243 -12.62 -4.58 6.87
N GLU A 244 -11.74 -3.63 7.15
CA GLU A 244 -10.30 -3.88 7.25
C GLU A 244 -9.95 -4.44 8.65
N ILE A 245 -9.02 -5.39 8.68
CA ILE A 245 -8.35 -5.91 9.87
C ILE A 245 -6.85 -6.02 9.66
N LEU A 246 -6.10 -6.16 10.74
CA LEU A 246 -4.71 -6.57 10.67
C LEU A 246 -4.54 -8.10 10.73
N ILE A 247 -3.64 -8.61 9.89
CA ILE A 247 -3.09 -9.96 9.97
C ILE A 247 -1.62 -9.85 10.33
N GLU A 248 -1.21 -10.58 11.35
CA GLU A 248 0.15 -10.54 11.87
C GLU A 248 0.71 -11.94 12.06
N ALA A 249 2.03 -12.09 11.89
CA ALA A 249 2.76 -13.32 12.21
C ALA A 249 4.22 -13.01 12.52
N ASP A 250 4.87 -13.87 13.30
CA ASP A 250 6.31 -13.83 13.50
C ASP A 250 6.98 -14.83 12.55
N VAL A 251 7.91 -14.36 11.74
CA VAL A 251 8.70 -15.21 10.84
C VAL A 251 10.10 -15.32 11.40
N TRP A 252 10.47 -16.53 11.82
CA TRP A 252 11.72 -16.86 12.47
C TRP A 252 12.70 -17.49 11.49
N SER A 253 13.99 -17.25 11.73
CA SER A 253 15.08 -18.02 11.14
C SER A 253 15.85 -18.73 12.25
N ILE A 254 15.77 -20.05 12.30
CA ILE A 254 16.35 -20.88 13.38
C ILE A 254 17.64 -21.53 12.89
N GLY A 255 18.71 -21.40 13.67
CA GLY A 255 20.01 -22.03 13.41
C GLY A 255 20.86 -21.38 12.32
N ALA A 256 20.27 -20.53 11.47
CA ALA A 256 20.96 -19.72 10.48
C ALA A 256 20.25 -18.39 10.27
N ARG A 257 20.94 -17.43 9.63
CA ARG A 257 20.30 -16.22 9.08
C ARG A 257 19.51 -16.53 7.81
N SER A 258 18.56 -15.67 7.48
CA SER A 258 17.83 -15.70 6.21
C SER A 258 17.95 -14.37 5.48
N GLU A 259 18.11 -14.42 4.16
CA GLU A 259 18.25 -13.25 3.28
C GLU A 259 17.08 -13.21 2.29
N ALA A 260 16.53 -12.02 2.07
CA ALA A 260 15.52 -11.73 1.02
C ALA A 260 14.36 -12.75 0.95
N LEU A 261 13.78 -13.08 2.10
CA LEU A 261 12.71 -14.07 2.21
C LEU A 261 11.39 -13.47 1.69
N ALA A 262 10.77 -14.11 0.69
CA ALA A 262 9.44 -13.73 0.23
C ALA A 262 8.39 -14.32 1.17
N VAL A 263 7.54 -13.45 1.71
CA VAL A 263 6.41 -13.81 2.56
C VAL A 263 5.12 -13.45 1.82
N THR A 264 4.26 -14.43 1.59
CA THR A 264 3.04 -14.29 0.79
C THR A 264 1.83 -14.67 1.61
N LEU A 265 0.82 -13.81 1.60
CA LEU A 265 -0.50 -14.09 2.13
C LEU A 265 -1.44 -14.42 0.96
N ASP A 266 -2.04 -15.60 1.01
CA ASP A 266 -3.02 -16.10 0.03
C ASP A 266 -4.41 -16.23 0.67
N GLU A 267 -5.47 -15.92 -0.11
CA GLU A 267 -6.86 -16.22 0.27
C GLU A 267 -7.31 -17.48 -0.49
N GLY A 268 -7.60 -18.58 0.21
CA GLY A 268 -7.86 -19.89 -0.42
C GLY A 268 -6.61 -20.78 -0.51
N HIS A 269 -6.75 -21.99 -1.04
CA HIS A 269 -5.70 -23.02 -0.96
C HIS A 269 -4.37 -22.52 -1.58
N PRO A 270 -3.20 -22.72 -0.93
CA PRO A 270 -1.92 -22.13 -1.36
C PRO A 270 -1.39 -22.67 -2.71
N ASP A 271 -1.95 -23.77 -3.20
CA ASP A 271 -1.66 -24.29 -4.55
C ASP A 271 -2.49 -23.58 -5.65
N ASP A 272 -3.46 -22.74 -5.26
CA ASP A 272 -4.23 -21.85 -6.15
C ASP A 272 -3.53 -20.49 -6.20
N THR A 273 -2.49 -20.40 -7.04
CA THR A 273 -1.68 -19.18 -7.21
C THR A 273 -2.45 -18.00 -7.83
N GLU A 274 -3.74 -18.17 -8.13
CA GLU A 274 -4.61 -17.11 -8.65
C GLU A 274 -5.13 -16.17 -7.56
N GLN A 275 -4.85 -16.42 -6.27
CA GLN A 275 -5.42 -15.65 -5.14
C GLN A 275 -4.39 -15.10 -4.14
N ILE A 276 -3.22 -14.67 -4.62
CA ILE A 276 -2.27 -13.90 -3.80
C ILE A 276 -2.92 -12.58 -3.37
N TYR A 277 -3.04 -12.38 -2.06
CA TYR A 277 -3.56 -11.16 -1.47
C TYR A 277 -2.46 -10.11 -1.29
N ASP A 278 -1.33 -10.48 -0.68
CA ASP A 278 -0.18 -9.60 -0.48
C ASP A 278 1.16 -10.34 -0.52
N ILE A 279 2.22 -9.61 -0.84
CA ILE A 279 3.60 -10.11 -0.83
C ILE A 279 4.49 -9.07 -0.15
N GLU A 280 5.28 -9.52 0.81
CA GLU A 280 6.33 -8.74 1.46
C GLU A 280 7.69 -9.44 1.32
N ILE A 281 8.78 -8.68 1.23
CA ILE A 281 10.13 -9.24 1.21
C ILE A 281 10.79 -8.87 2.54
N MET A 282 11.10 -9.88 3.35
CA MET A 282 11.90 -9.69 4.54
C MET A 282 13.37 -9.68 4.14
N SER A 283 13.99 -8.50 4.19
CA SER A 283 15.36 -8.27 3.71
C SER A 283 16.41 -9.14 4.37
N HIS A 284 16.34 -9.25 5.69
CA HIS A 284 17.28 -10.01 6.51
C HIS A 284 16.62 -10.42 7.82
N ILE A 285 16.81 -11.68 8.23
CA ILE A 285 16.46 -12.19 9.56
C ILE A 285 17.74 -12.77 10.17
N LEU A 286 18.09 -12.29 11.36
CA LEU A 286 19.24 -12.81 12.11
C LEU A 286 19.04 -14.29 12.47
N ALA A 287 20.15 -15.01 12.66
CA ALA A 287 20.11 -16.37 13.19
C ALA A 287 19.47 -16.38 14.59
N ASP A 288 18.51 -17.29 14.77
CA ASP A 288 17.67 -17.41 15.97
C ASP A 288 16.87 -16.13 16.28
N GLY A 289 16.62 -15.30 15.26
CA GLY A 289 15.81 -14.08 15.32
C GLY A 289 14.50 -14.20 14.55
N SER A 290 13.65 -13.19 14.70
CA SER A 290 12.39 -13.05 13.97
C SER A 290 12.21 -11.66 13.41
N ASN A 291 11.43 -11.57 12.33
CA ASN A 291 10.81 -10.34 11.89
C ASN A 291 9.29 -10.55 11.88
N LYS A 292 8.55 -9.48 12.14
CA LYS A 292 7.09 -9.53 12.17
C LYS A 292 6.52 -9.15 10.80
N PHE A 293 5.68 -10.05 10.27
CA PHE A 293 4.82 -9.79 9.13
C PHE A 293 3.55 -9.08 9.60
N SER A 294 3.12 -8.04 8.88
CA SER A 294 1.91 -7.28 9.22
C SER A 294 1.27 -6.66 7.97
N VAL A 295 0.04 -7.06 7.66
CA VAL A 295 -0.69 -6.60 6.47
C VAL A 295 -2.17 -6.29 6.77
N PRO A 296 -2.70 -5.16 6.25
CA PRO A 296 -4.14 -4.92 6.28
C PRO A 296 -4.88 -5.87 5.33
N TYR A 297 -5.85 -6.61 5.85
CA TYR A 297 -6.72 -7.50 5.11
C TYR A 297 -8.14 -6.96 5.02
N GLN A 298 -8.70 -6.89 3.81
CA GLN A 298 -10.05 -6.40 3.54
C GLN A 298 -10.79 -7.36 2.58
N PRO A 299 -11.68 -8.24 3.09
CA PRO A 299 -12.38 -9.20 2.25
C PRO A 299 -13.41 -8.53 1.34
N LYS A 300 -13.54 -9.04 0.12
CA LYS A 300 -14.53 -8.57 -0.88
C LYS A 300 -15.77 -9.44 -1.00
N ARG A 301 -15.78 -10.57 -0.29
CA ARG A 301 -16.87 -11.54 -0.29
C ARG A 301 -17.07 -12.07 1.13
N CYS A 302 -18.27 -12.52 1.46
CA CYS A 302 -18.59 -13.12 2.75
C CYS A 302 -18.45 -14.66 2.76
N GLY A 303 -18.48 -15.27 3.95
CA GLY A 303 -18.31 -16.71 4.21
C GLY A 303 -17.03 -17.02 4.98
N GLU A 304 -16.82 -18.31 5.27
CA GLU A 304 -15.57 -18.81 5.87
C GLU A 304 -14.40 -18.65 4.88
N ARG A 305 -13.23 -18.28 5.38
CA ARG A 305 -12.00 -18.07 4.62
C ARG A 305 -10.86 -18.79 5.29
N ASP A 306 -10.07 -19.49 4.50
CA ASP A 306 -8.75 -19.94 4.92
C ASP A 306 -7.73 -18.98 4.34
N LEU A 307 -6.93 -18.39 5.21
CA LEU A 307 -5.80 -17.56 4.84
C LEU A 307 -4.53 -18.37 5.07
N TYR A 308 -3.65 -18.38 4.09
CA TYR A 308 -2.39 -19.11 4.14
C TYR A 308 -1.24 -18.13 4.06
N LEU A 309 -0.32 -18.23 5.02
CA LEU A 309 0.93 -17.49 5.01
C LEU A 309 2.04 -18.46 4.60
N SER A 310 2.76 -18.13 3.54
CA SER A 310 3.91 -18.89 3.06
C SER A 310 5.17 -18.04 3.16
N ALA A 311 6.29 -18.63 3.58
CA ALA A 311 7.58 -17.96 3.65
C ALA A 311 8.69 -18.84 3.04
N GLY A 312 9.43 -18.30 2.06
CA GLY A 312 10.52 -19.01 1.38
C GLY A 312 11.33 -18.09 0.43
N PRO A 313 12.58 -18.44 0.08
CA PRO A 313 13.38 -17.71 -0.90
C PRO A 313 12.67 -17.42 -2.23
N GLU A 314 11.84 -18.35 -2.73
CA GLU A 314 11.09 -18.20 -3.98
C GLU A 314 9.57 -18.02 -3.76
N GLY A 315 9.14 -17.76 -2.52
CA GLY A 315 7.73 -17.57 -2.16
C GLY A 315 6.89 -18.86 -2.24
N PRO A 316 5.57 -18.77 -2.52
CA PRO A 316 4.62 -19.89 -2.36
C PRO A 316 4.85 -21.03 -3.36
N SER A 317 5.50 -20.75 -4.50
CA SER A 317 5.86 -21.75 -5.52
C SER A 317 6.98 -22.70 -5.09
N GLU A 318 7.67 -22.40 -3.99
CA GLU A 318 8.75 -23.22 -3.49
C GLU A 318 8.20 -24.44 -2.71
N PRO A 319 8.59 -25.68 -3.04
CA PRO A 319 8.15 -26.87 -2.32
C PRO A 319 8.59 -26.90 -0.84
N THR A 320 9.62 -26.13 -0.51
CA THR A 320 10.24 -26.02 0.82
C THR A 320 9.79 -24.79 1.60
N ALA A 321 8.87 -23.97 1.06
CA ALA A 321 8.33 -22.85 1.81
C ALA A 321 7.61 -23.34 3.07
N THR A 322 7.89 -22.69 4.19
CA THR A 322 7.17 -22.92 5.44
C THR A 322 5.78 -22.28 5.32
N ARG A 323 4.76 -22.96 5.84
CA ARG A 323 3.36 -22.54 5.71
C ARG A 323 2.66 -22.56 7.06
N ALA A 324 1.83 -21.55 7.29
CA ALA A 324 0.86 -21.50 8.37
C ALA A 324 -0.50 -21.11 7.79
N SER A 325 -1.59 -21.45 8.47
CA SER A 325 -2.92 -21.04 8.06
C SER A 325 -3.77 -20.61 9.24
N ILE A 326 -4.74 -19.74 8.95
CA ILE A 326 -5.75 -19.29 9.89
C ILE A 326 -7.11 -19.21 9.19
N ALA A 327 -8.16 -19.63 9.90
CA ALA A 327 -9.53 -19.51 9.43
C ALA A 327 -10.14 -18.20 9.92
N LEU A 328 -10.91 -17.54 9.06
CA LEU A 328 -11.56 -16.27 9.31
C LEU A 328 -13.01 -16.32 8.85
N ASN A 329 -13.95 -15.85 9.67
CA ASN A 329 -15.36 -15.82 9.29
C ASN A 329 -15.78 -14.42 8.85
N VAL A 330 -16.08 -14.26 7.56
CA VAL A 330 -16.62 -13.01 7.01
C VAL A 330 -18.14 -13.07 7.03
N LEU A 331 -18.77 -12.27 7.88
CA LEU A 331 -20.21 -12.24 8.08
C LEU A 331 -20.93 -11.71 6.82
N CYS A 332 -21.92 -12.47 6.36
CA CYS A 332 -22.75 -12.09 5.22
C CYS A 332 -23.89 -11.14 5.62
N GLN A 333 -24.07 -10.08 4.83
CA GLN A 333 -25.21 -9.19 4.90
C GLN A 333 -26.01 -9.18 3.58
N PRO A 334 -27.30 -8.79 3.62
CA PRO A 334 -28.07 -8.60 2.40
C PRO A 334 -27.40 -7.58 1.47
N GLY A 335 -27.14 -8.01 0.23
CA GLY A 335 -26.42 -7.20 -0.76
C GLY A 335 -24.96 -7.61 -0.97
N ASP A 336 -24.38 -8.42 -0.08
CA ASP A 336 -23.03 -8.94 -0.22
C ASP A 336 -22.97 -10.08 -1.24
N PHE A 337 -21.77 -10.40 -1.71
CA PHE A 337 -21.50 -11.62 -2.48
C PHE A 337 -20.84 -12.68 -1.61
N ASN A 338 -21.29 -13.93 -1.71
CA ASN A 338 -20.60 -15.07 -1.09
C ASN A 338 -19.38 -15.52 -1.90
N LEU A 339 -18.67 -16.55 -1.43
CA LEU A 339 -17.53 -17.18 -2.12
C LEU A 339 -17.82 -17.54 -3.58
N ASP A 340 -19.00 -18.10 -3.84
CA ASP A 340 -19.44 -18.51 -5.18
C ASP A 340 -19.83 -17.33 -6.09
N GLY A 341 -19.69 -16.09 -5.62
CA GLY A 341 -20.08 -14.88 -6.35
C GLY A 341 -21.59 -14.68 -6.44
N GLN A 342 -22.36 -15.31 -5.54
CA GLN A 342 -23.81 -15.18 -5.48
C GLN A 342 -24.21 -14.06 -4.52
N LEU A 343 -25.16 -13.23 -4.95
CA LEU A 343 -25.70 -12.13 -4.14
C LEU A 343 -26.51 -12.69 -2.96
N ILE A 344 -26.29 -12.19 -1.75
CA ILE A 344 -27.00 -12.57 -0.54
C ILE A 344 -28.30 -11.76 -0.42
N GLY A 345 -29.42 -12.46 -0.29
CA GLY A 345 -30.75 -11.88 -0.13
C GLY A 345 -31.04 -11.41 1.30
N ALA A 346 -32.18 -10.74 1.49
CA ALA A 346 -32.62 -10.24 2.80
C ALA A 346 -32.84 -11.33 3.87
N ASN A 347 -32.99 -12.59 3.45
CA ASN A 347 -33.08 -13.75 4.34
C ASN A 347 -31.71 -14.39 4.65
N GLY A 348 -30.60 -13.75 4.24
CA GLY A 348 -29.24 -14.28 4.42
C GLY A 348 -28.92 -15.48 3.54
N GLN A 349 -29.71 -15.77 2.50
CA GLN A 349 -29.48 -16.88 1.57
C GLN A 349 -29.10 -16.37 0.18
N PRO A 350 -28.32 -17.14 -0.61
CA PRO A 350 -27.99 -16.77 -1.98
C PRO A 350 -29.23 -16.59 -2.86
N VAL A 351 -29.26 -15.50 -3.63
CA VAL A 351 -30.29 -15.23 -4.63
C VAL A 351 -29.82 -15.83 -5.95
N SER A 352 -30.55 -16.82 -6.44
CA SER A 352 -30.34 -17.40 -7.77
C SER A 352 -30.50 -16.32 -8.85
N ALA A 353 -29.49 -16.14 -9.70
CA ALA A 353 -29.50 -15.21 -10.83
C ALA A 353 -30.63 -15.49 -11.86
N ASN A 354 -31.33 -16.62 -11.75
CA ASN A 354 -32.45 -17.00 -12.62
C ASN A 354 -33.83 -16.65 -12.05
N GLY A 355 -33.91 -16.08 -10.85
CA GLY A 355 -35.15 -15.54 -10.31
C GLY A 355 -35.15 -14.02 -10.43
N ASN A 356 -36.10 -13.46 -11.18
CA ASN A 356 -36.33 -12.02 -11.31
C ASN A 356 -36.01 -11.25 -10.01
N CYS A 357 -34.84 -10.60 -9.96
CA CYS A 357 -34.61 -9.51 -9.03
C CYS A 357 -35.53 -8.36 -9.46
N SER A 358 -36.80 -8.39 -9.07
CA SER A 358 -37.51 -7.14 -8.88
C SER A 358 -36.86 -6.47 -7.69
N LEU A 359 -36.06 -5.43 -7.96
CA LEU A 359 -35.85 -4.38 -6.99
C LEU A 359 -37.25 -3.97 -6.52
N ALA A 360 -37.65 -4.42 -5.34
CA ALA A 360 -38.84 -3.91 -4.69
C ALA A 360 -38.55 -2.42 -4.46
N ALA A 361 -39.09 -1.59 -5.35
CA ALA A 361 -39.08 -0.15 -5.23
C ALA A 361 -39.53 0.16 -3.79
N VAL A 362 -38.62 0.75 -3.02
CA VAL A 362 -38.95 1.37 -1.75
C VAL A 362 -40.08 2.34 -2.06
N ASN A 363 -41.25 2.11 -1.46
CA ASN A 363 -42.45 2.91 -1.63
C ASN A 363 -42.08 4.39 -1.66
N THR A 364 -42.26 4.99 -2.82
CA THR A 364 -42.25 6.43 -3.01
C THR A 364 -43.31 7.02 -2.10
N VAL A 365 -42.86 7.82 -1.14
CA VAL A 365 -43.71 8.75 -0.41
C VAL A 365 -44.30 9.69 -1.47
N ASN A 366 -45.63 9.68 -1.59
CA ASN A 366 -46.37 10.57 -2.48
C ASN A 366 -46.05 12.03 -2.14
N GLY A 367 -45.40 12.74 -3.07
CA GLY A 367 -45.28 14.19 -3.08
C GLY A 367 -45.17 14.67 -4.54
N PRO A 368 -46.00 15.62 -4.99
CA PRO A 368 -46.07 15.97 -6.40
C PRO A 368 -44.97 16.94 -6.83
N SER A 369 -44.54 16.74 -8.09
CA SER A 369 -43.96 17.74 -9.01
C SER A 369 -42.64 18.42 -8.64
N ALA A 370 -41.55 17.99 -9.28
CA ALA A 370 -40.81 18.78 -10.27
C ALA A 370 -39.54 18.02 -10.69
N PHE A 371 -39.41 17.71 -11.98
CA PHE A 371 -38.26 18.02 -12.85
C PHE A 371 -38.29 17.12 -14.08
N ALA A 372 -38.31 17.78 -15.22
CA ALA A 372 -38.30 17.21 -16.55
C ALA A 372 -36.86 17.09 -17.09
N ALA A 373 -36.71 16.18 -18.06
CA ALA A 373 -35.66 16.07 -19.09
C ALA A 373 -34.28 15.55 -18.62
N LEU A 374 -33.59 14.64 -19.32
CA LEU A 374 -33.82 13.97 -20.60
C LEU A 374 -32.96 12.69 -20.64
N LEU A 375 -33.48 11.66 -21.31
CA LEU A 375 -32.94 10.31 -21.45
C LEU A 375 -32.14 10.14 -22.75
N VAL A 376 -31.06 9.35 -22.69
CA VAL A 376 -30.61 8.29 -23.64
C VAL A 376 -30.07 8.65 -25.03
N TYR A 377 -28.87 8.11 -25.36
CA TYR A 377 -28.70 7.04 -26.37
C TYR A 377 -27.42 6.21 -26.14
N MET A 378 -27.59 4.94 -25.77
CA MET A 378 -26.68 3.84 -26.12
C MET A 378 -26.93 3.47 -27.60
N LEU A 379 -25.92 2.97 -28.32
CA LEU A 379 -26.08 1.89 -29.30
C LEU A 379 -24.73 1.23 -29.63
N ILE A 380 -24.63 -0.06 -29.32
CA ILE A 380 -23.70 -1.04 -29.89
C ILE A 380 -24.37 -1.61 -31.17
N PRO A 381 -23.61 -2.05 -32.20
CA PRO A 381 -23.64 -3.49 -32.49
C PRO A 381 -22.29 -4.10 -32.97
N ALA A 382 -21.96 -5.23 -32.34
CA ALA A 382 -21.55 -6.53 -32.91
C ALA A 382 -20.41 -6.68 -33.97
N LEU A 383 -19.36 -7.40 -33.54
CA LEU A 383 -18.77 -8.63 -34.13
C LEU A 383 -18.50 -8.74 -35.65
N ILE A 384 -17.20 -8.83 -36.01
CA ILE A 384 -16.70 -9.75 -37.06
C ILE A 384 -15.39 -10.40 -36.59
N VAL A 385 -15.38 -11.73 -36.60
CA VAL A 385 -14.23 -12.63 -36.45
C VAL A 385 -13.49 -12.74 -37.79
N ILE A 386 -12.18 -12.51 -37.84
CA ILE A 386 -11.28 -13.13 -38.84
C ILE A 386 -9.99 -13.60 -38.16
N ARG A 387 -9.86 -14.93 -38.02
CA ARG A 387 -8.58 -15.63 -37.90
C ARG A 387 -7.88 -15.64 -39.26
N ARG A 388 -6.58 -15.31 -39.33
CA ARG A 388 -5.62 -16.08 -40.15
C ARG A 388 -4.15 -15.77 -39.81
N ARG A 389 -3.40 -16.87 -39.69
CA ARG A 389 -1.93 -17.03 -39.60
C ARG A 389 -1.20 -16.40 -40.80
N PHE A 390 0.08 -16.04 -40.62
CA PHE A 390 1.29 -16.50 -41.36
C PHE A 390 2.51 -15.72 -40.77
N ARG A 391 3.49 -16.33 -40.09
CA ARG A 391 4.63 -17.19 -40.51
C ARG A 391 5.91 -16.38 -40.81
N VAL A 392 6.92 -16.67 -39.98
CA VAL A 392 8.38 -16.60 -40.13
C VAL A 392 8.92 -16.25 -41.52
N ARG A 393 9.86 -15.30 -41.54
CA ARG A 393 11.14 -15.46 -42.23
C ARG A 393 12.27 -14.93 -41.37
#